data_AF-A0A3B0UL09-F1
#
_entry.id   AF-A0A3B0UL09-F1
#
_cell.length_a   1.000
_cell.length_b   1.000
_cell.length_c   1.000
_cell.angle_alpha   90.00
_cell.angle_beta   90.00
_cell.angle_gamma   90.00
#
_symmetry.space_group_name_H-M   'P 1'
#
loop_
_entity.id
_entity.type
_entity.pdbx_description
1 polymer ?
#
loop_
_entity_poly.entity_id
_entity_poly.type
_entity_poly.pdbx_seq_one_letter_code
_entity_poly.pdbx_strand_id
1 'polypeptide(L)' 'MSKDTLTITDNRTGRTYEIPVEHDTIKAMDLRQIKIND' A
#
# COMPACT_ATOMS: atom_id res chain seq x y z
N MET A 1 8.66 -9.06 -15.53
CA MET A 1 9.38 -8.01 -14.80
C MET A 1 8.74 -7.92 -13.43
N SER A 2 9.53 -7.98 -12.36
CA SER A 2 9.04 -7.80 -10.99
C SER A 2 8.40 -6.41 -10.89
N LYS A 3 7.20 -6.32 -10.32
CA LYS A 3 6.64 -5.01 -9.98
C LYS A 3 7.37 -4.50 -8.74
N ASP A 4 7.91 -3.28 -8.79
CA ASP A 4 8.50 -2.62 -7.62
C ASP A 4 7.38 -2.05 -6.74
N THR A 5 6.64 -2.96 -6.11
CA THR A 5 5.51 -2.61 -5.25
C THR A 5 5.56 -3.38 -3.93
N LEU A 6 5.11 -2.72 -2.87
CA LEU A 6 4.81 -3.32 -1.59
C LEU A 6 3.32 -3.70 -1.56
N THR A 7 3.04 -4.99 -1.42
CA THR A 7 1.67 -5.50 -1.25
C THR A 7 1.29 -5.46 0.22
N ILE A 8 0.15 -4.83 0.54
CA ILE A 8 -0.40 -4.76 1.90
C ILE A 8 -1.79 -5.36 1.92
N THR A 9 -2.03 -6.32 2.80
CA THR A 9 -3.35 -6.87 3.08
C THR A 9 -3.87 -6.31 4.39
N ASP A 10 -4.96 -5.54 4.34
CA ASP A 10 -5.65 -5.04 5.54
C ASP A 10 -6.64 -6.09 6.05
N ASN A 11 -6.26 -6.81 7.11
CA ASN A 11 -7.09 -7.85 7.71
C ASN A 11 -8.38 -7.32 8.37
N ARG A 12 -8.50 -6.01 8.62
CA ARG A 12 -9.72 -5.41 9.20
C ARG A 12 -10.82 -5.30 8.15
N THR A 13 -10.45 -5.13 6.89
CA THR A 13 -11.37 -4.89 5.76
C THR A 13 -11.31 -5.97 4.68
N GLY A 14 -10.30 -6.85 4.73
CA GLY A 14 -10.04 -7.88 3.70
C GLY A 14 -9.49 -7.31 2.38
N ARG A 15 -9.13 -6.01 2.34
CA ARG A 15 -8.68 -5.34 1.12
C ARG A 15 -7.17 -5.51 0.94
N THR A 16 -6.74 -5.61 -0.32
CA THR A 16 -5.34 -5.65 -0.70
C THR A 16 -4.98 -4.39 -1.47
N TYR A 17 -3.83 -3.82 -1.15
CA TYR A 17 -3.29 -2.61 -1.73
C TYR A 17 -1.90 -2.91 -2.32
N GLU A 18 -1.63 -2.39 -3.51
CA GLU A 18 -0.28 -2.36 -4.07
C GLU A 18 0.24 -0.91 -3.95
N ILE A 19 1.33 -0.71 -3.21
CA ILE A 19 1.97 0.60 -3.03
C ILE A 19 3.28 0.63 -3.82
N PRO A 20 3.56 1.65 -4.65
CA PRO A 20 4.81 1.73 -5.38
C PRO A 20 6.00 1.91 -4.43
N VAL A 21 7.10 1.21 -4.73
CA VAL A 21 8.41 1.45 -4.12
C VAL A 21 9.17 2.40 -5.04
N GLU A 22 9.50 3.58 -4.53
CA GLU A 22 10.24 4.62 -5.24
C GLU A 22 11.43 5.06 -4.38
N HIS A 23 12.61 5.26 -4.99
CA HIS A 23 13.82 5.65 -4.27
C HIS A 23 14.16 4.70 -3.11
N ASP A 24 14.03 3.39 -3.34
CA ASP A 24 14.19 2.32 -2.33
C ASP A 24 13.28 2.47 -1.09
N THR A 25 12.21 3.26 -1.18
CA THR A 25 11.30 3.58 -0.08
C THR A 25 9.84 3.66 -0.56
N ILE A 26 8.89 3.84 0.36
CA ILE A 26 7.48 4.11 0.03
C ILE A 26 7.07 5.50 0.51
N LYS A 27 6.12 6.14 -0.18
CA LYS A 27 5.58 7.44 0.27
C LYS A 27 4.61 7.20 1.43
N ALA A 28 4.82 7.92 2.53
CA ALA A 28 3.92 7.85 3.68
C ALA A 28 2.46 8.26 3.35
N MET A 29 2.27 9.11 2.33
CA MET A 29 0.93 9.53 1.89
C MET A 29 0.12 8.37 1.31
N ASP A 30 0.77 7.38 0.69
CA ASP A 30 0.08 6.24 0.08
C ASP A 30 -0.59 5.36 1.15
N LEU A 31 -0.06 5.33 2.37
CA LEU A 31 -0.67 4.61 3.49
C LEU A 31 -2.04 5.19 3.90
N ARG A 32 -2.34 6.47 3.55
CA ARG A 32 -3.63 7.09 3.87
C ARG A 32 -4.81 6.42 3.15
N GLN A 33 -4.56 5.67 2.08
CA GLN A 33 -5.60 4.89 1.41
C GLN A 33 -6.09 3.69 2.25
N ILE A 34 -5.33 3.31 3.29
CA ILE A 34 -5.63 2.18 4.18
C ILE A 34 -6.40 2.70 5.41
N LYS A 35 -7.65 3.07 5.19
CA LYS A 35 -8.57 3.57 6.22
C LYS A 35 -9.92 2.87 6.13
N ILE A 36 -10.58 2.71 7.27
CA ILE A 36 -11.91 2.08 7.36
C ILE A 36 -13.00 3.07 6.95
N ASN A 37 -12.82 4.35 7.32
CA ASN A 37 -13.76 5.44 7.09
C ASN A 37 -13.06 6.56 6.32
N ASP A 38 -13.83 7.40 5.63
CA ASP A 38 -13.31 8.53 4.86
C ASP A 38 -12.77 9.68 5.73
#